data_AF-A0A2E2HL15-F1
#
_entry.id   AF-A0A2E2HL15-F1
#
_cell.length_a   1.000
_cell.length_b   1.000
_cell.length_c   1.000
_cell.angle_alpha   90.00
_cell.angle_beta   90.00
_cell.angle_gamma   90.00
#
_symmetry.space_group_name_H-M   'P 1'
#
loop_
_entity.id
_entity.type
_entity.pdbx_description
1 polymer ?
#
loop_
_entity_poly.entity_id
_entity_poly.type
_entity_poly.pdbx_seq_one_letter_code
_entity_poly.pdbx_strand_id
1 'polypeptide(L)'
;MFSHSMDYDSMTLLDLKKICKERGLRVGGKKDEVIIRLMEYDESLGGGAAWQTTPVTVAGGVAFNPQQNTQFVVIGNSNSGLASTMGTFILIFGIFRIGIVFFLGMFWDDFMGQYVIESILAFLIGISYVFGGMMIMAGYRNGVFLVLGTLVFSGLLSFVYSDEWSPLSIGMDGFTAPAYTFFCSAFCMILTALPLLVAPQDLKDGWPEGVQRMIDSKTTSTKNPEKKKVRCTSCKQPLRVPNDFKGKVRCPSCEAVLEI
;
A
#
# COMPACT_ATOMS: atom_id res chain seq x y z
N MET A 1 -20.84 27.31 -32.54
CA MET A 1 -22.05 27.74 -31.81
C MET A 1 -22.85 26.49 -31.46
N PHE A 2 -22.97 26.24 -30.14
CA PHE A 2 -24.02 25.51 -29.44
C PHE A 2 -24.23 23.99 -29.69
N SER A 3 -23.64 23.22 -28.77
CA SER A 3 -24.26 22.16 -27.96
C SER A 3 -25.12 21.09 -28.63
N HIS A 4 -24.51 19.92 -28.85
CA HIS A 4 -25.23 18.65 -28.75
C HIS A 4 -24.50 17.68 -27.81
N SER A 5 -24.12 18.15 -26.62
CA SER A 5 -24.22 17.27 -25.46
C SER A 5 -25.72 16.99 -25.33
N MET A 6 -26.17 15.81 -25.74
CA MET A 6 -27.54 15.39 -25.48
C MET A 6 -27.82 15.63 -24.00
N ASP A 7 -28.76 16.52 -23.70
CA ASP A 7 -29.01 17.02 -22.35
C ASP A 7 -29.81 15.95 -21.58
N TYR A 8 -29.11 14.87 -21.24
CA TYR A 8 -29.66 13.70 -20.55
C TYR A 8 -30.18 14.04 -19.15
N ASP A 9 -29.78 15.18 -18.59
CA ASP A 9 -30.26 15.64 -17.29
C ASP A 9 -31.70 16.16 -17.33
N SER A 10 -32.14 16.68 -18.48
CA SER A 10 -33.53 17.12 -18.68
C SER A 10 -34.53 15.96 -18.88
N MET A 11 -34.04 14.74 -19.12
CA MET A 11 -34.90 13.60 -19.46
C MET A 11 -35.33 12.78 -18.23
N THR A 12 -36.49 12.14 -18.32
CA THR A 12 -36.98 11.30 -17.21
C THR A 12 -36.19 10.01 -17.09
N LEU A 13 -36.14 9.46 -15.87
CA LEU A 13 -35.49 8.18 -15.57
C LEU A 13 -36.00 7.01 -16.42
N LEU A 14 -37.26 7.07 -16.84
CA LEU A 14 -37.89 6.05 -17.67
C LEU A 14 -37.35 6.09 -19.10
N ASP A 15 -37.19 7.29 -19.64
CA ASP A 15 -36.72 7.46 -21.02
C ASP A 15 -35.22 7.14 -21.12
N LEU A 16 -34.42 7.51 -20.10
CA LEU A 16 -32.99 7.14 -20.04
C LEU A 16 -32.79 5.62 -20.04
N LYS A 17 -33.67 4.89 -19.32
CA LYS A 17 -33.65 3.42 -19.28
C LYS A 17 -34.02 2.78 -20.62
N LYS A 18 -34.94 3.38 -21.38
CA LYS A 18 -35.26 2.91 -22.74
C LYS A 18 -34.05 3.07 -23.66
N ILE A 19 -33.39 4.22 -23.63
CA ILE A 19 -32.18 4.48 -24.42
C ILE A 19 -31.06 3.49 -24.04
N CYS A 20 -30.84 3.23 -22.74
CA CYS A 20 -29.87 2.21 -22.33
C CYS A 20 -30.22 0.82 -22.86
N LYS A 21 -31.51 0.44 -22.86
CA LYS A 21 -31.96 -0.87 -23.35
C LYS A 21 -31.76 -1.01 -24.86
N GLU A 22 -32.06 0.03 -25.62
CA GLU A 22 -31.87 0.06 -27.08
C GLU A 22 -30.39 -0.03 -27.47
N ARG A 23 -29.51 0.60 -26.69
CA ARG A 23 -28.07 0.61 -26.91
C ARG A 23 -27.33 -0.59 -26.26
N GLY A 24 -28.06 -1.52 -25.64
CA GLY A 24 -27.49 -2.73 -25.03
C GLY A 24 -26.73 -2.50 -23.72
N LEU A 25 -26.92 -1.35 -23.05
CA LEU A 25 -26.29 -1.01 -21.77
C LEU A 25 -27.16 -1.43 -20.58
N ARG A 26 -26.52 -1.60 -19.41
CA ARG A 26 -27.19 -2.00 -18.17
C ARG A 26 -28.24 -0.95 -17.75
N VAL A 27 -29.47 -1.40 -17.48
CA VAL A 27 -30.65 -0.55 -17.21
C VAL A 27 -30.85 -0.27 -15.70
N GLY A 28 -29.95 -0.74 -14.85
CA GLY A 28 -29.98 -0.56 -13.38
C GLY A 28 -29.13 0.62 -12.90
N GLY A 29 -29.61 1.33 -11.88
CA GLY A 29 -28.90 2.43 -11.21
C GLY A 29 -29.80 3.60 -10.80
N LYS A 30 -29.22 4.56 -10.08
CA LYS A 30 -29.78 5.91 -9.86
C LYS A 30 -29.74 6.71 -11.19
N LYS A 31 -30.52 7.79 -11.29
CA LYS A 31 -30.59 8.64 -12.50
C LYS A 31 -29.19 9.02 -13.00
N ASP A 32 -28.34 9.47 -12.10
CA ASP A 32 -26.99 9.96 -12.41
C ASP A 32 -26.08 8.85 -12.98
N GLU A 33 -26.17 7.63 -12.45
CA GLU A 33 -25.39 6.49 -12.95
C GLU A 33 -25.81 6.06 -14.38
N VAL A 34 -27.08 6.23 -14.71
CA VAL A 34 -27.61 5.93 -16.05
C VAL A 34 -27.17 7.01 -17.03
N ILE A 35 -27.16 8.28 -16.61
CA ILE A 35 -26.68 9.41 -17.42
C ILE A 35 -25.20 9.26 -17.74
N ILE A 36 -24.35 9.02 -16.73
CA ILE A 36 -22.89 8.84 -16.92
C ILE A 36 -22.62 7.73 -17.94
N ARG A 37 -23.32 6.59 -17.80
CA ARG A 37 -23.17 5.44 -18.70
C ARG A 37 -23.57 5.74 -20.15
N LEU A 38 -24.58 6.60 -20.35
CA LEU A 38 -24.99 7.04 -21.69
C LEU A 38 -23.99 8.02 -22.29
N MET A 39 -23.44 8.93 -21.49
CA MET A 39 -22.39 9.86 -21.92
C MET A 39 -21.11 9.12 -22.31
N GLU A 40 -20.65 8.16 -21.50
CA GLU A 40 -19.49 7.31 -21.81
C GLU A 40 -19.67 6.54 -23.13
N TYR A 41 -20.89 6.03 -23.39
CA TYR A 41 -21.20 5.33 -24.64
C TYR A 41 -21.15 6.27 -25.85
N ASP A 42 -21.70 7.48 -25.74
CA ASP A 42 -21.68 8.46 -26.84
C ASP A 42 -20.27 8.99 -27.11
N GLU A 43 -19.47 9.20 -26.06
CA GLU A 43 -18.05 9.54 -26.18
C GLU A 43 -17.27 8.42 -26.89
N SER A 44 -17.62 7.16 -26.64
CA SER A 44 -17.00 6.00 -27.31
C SER A 44 -17.36 5.89 -28.80
N LEU A 45 -18.54 6.39 -29.23
CA LEU A 45 -18.94 6.45 -30.63
C LEU A 45 -18.46 7.71 -31.36
N GLY A 46 -18.22 8.81 -30.64
CA GLY A 46 -17.91 10.13 -31.19
C GLY A 46 -16.45 10.34 -31.64
N GLY A 47 -15.54 9.43 -31.32
CA GLY A 47 -14.21 9.31 -31.93
C GLY A 47 -13.33 10.56 -31.95
N GLY A 48 -12.55 10.78 -30.88
CA GLY A 48 -11.22 11.38 -31.01
C GLY A 48 -10.69 12.17 -29.80
N ALA A 49 -10.09 11.49 -28.79
CA ALA A 49 -8.78 11.81 -28.19
C ALA A 49 -8.53 11.10 -26.83
N ALA A 50 -7.43 10.35 -26.77
CA ALA A 50 -6.63 9.88 -25.60
C ALA A 50 -7.30 8.94 -24.57
N TRP A 51 -6.81 7.73 -24.26
CA TRP A 51 -5.44 7.21 -24.28
C TRP A 51 -5.38 5.78 -24.84
N GLN A 52 -4.34 5.51 -25.63
CA GLN A 52 -3.99 4.18 -26.12
C GLN A 52 -3.41 3.33 -24.98
N THR A 53 -4.15 2.30 -24.56
CA THR A 53 -3.54 1.08 -23.99
C THR A 53 -3.55 0.03 -25.08
N THR A 54 -2.39 -0.17 -25.72
CA THR A 54 -2.15 -1.31 -26.62
C THR A 54 -2.00 -2.58 -25.78
N PRO A 55 -2.87 -3.60 -25.93
CA PRO A 55 -2.51 -4.94 -25.50
C PRO A 55 -1.54 -5.54 -26.53
N VAL A 56 -0.33 -5.88 -26.07
CA VAL A 56 0.63 -6.67 -26.85
C VAL A 56 -0.01 -8.04 -27.13
N THR A 57 -0.38 -8.29 -28.38
CA THR A 57 -0.85 -9.59 -28.86
C THR A 57 0.35 -10.49 -29.13
N VAL A 58 0.65 -11.39 -28.19
CA VAL A 58 1.53 -12.53 -28.46
C VAL A 58 0.69 -13.61 -29.13
N ALA A 59 0.98 -13.88 -30.40
CA ALA A 59 0.40 -14.98 -31.16
C ALA A 59 0.92 -16.33 -30.62
N GLY A 60 0.03 -17.13 -30.05
CA GLY A 60 0.33 -18.49 -29.59
C GLY A 60 -0.91 -19.11 -28.98
N GLY A 61 -1.59 -19.96 -29.75
CA GLY A 61 -2.87 -20.56 -29.35
C GLY A 61 -2.73 -21.43 -28.10
N VAL A 62 -3.49 -21.08 -27.06
CA VAL A 62 -3.88 -21.98 -25.97
C VAL A 62 -5.31 -21.65 -25.57
N ALA A 63 -6.20 -22.63 -25.69
CA ALA A 63 -7.60 -22.53 -25.32
C ALA A 63 -7.74 -22.34 -23.80
N PHE A 64 -8.45 -21.29 -23.37
CA PHE A 64 -8.75 -21.05 -21.97
C PHE A 64 -10.20 -21.44 -21.67
N ASN A 65 -10.36 -22.43 -20.78
CA ASN A 65 -11.63 -22.92 -20.26
C ASN A 65 -12.14 -21.95 -19.17
N PRO A 66 -13.39 -21.46 -19.19
CA PRO A 66 -13.83 -20.40 -18.29
C PRO A 66 -14.35 -21.00 -16.99
N GLN A 67 -13.46 -21.44 -16.08
CA GLN A 67 -13.96 -21.88 -14.77
C GLN A 67 -12.94 -21.90 -13.63
N GLN A 68 -12.16 -20.84 -13.40
CA GLN A 68 -11.56 -20.64 -12.08
C GLN A 68 -11.59 -19.16 -11.66
N ASN A 69 -12.27 -18.96 -10.53
CA ASN A 69 -12.50 -17.76 -9.74
C ASN A 69 -11.29 -16.82 -9.66
N THR A 70 -11.06 -16.04 -10.71
CA THR A 70 -10.31 -14.79 -10.59
C THR A 70 -11.26 -13.81 -9.93
N GLN A 71 -11.07 -13.61 -8.62
CA GLN A 71 -11.50 -12.36 -8.01
C GLN A 71 -10.70 -11.28 -8.74
N PHE A 72 -11.28 -10.75 -9.82
CA PHE A 72 -10.86 -9.50 -10.36
C PHE A 72 -10.98 -8.53 -9.20
N VAL A 73 -9.84 -8.14 -8.65
CA VAL A 73 -9.78 -6.98 -7.79
C VAL A 73 -10.27 -5.87 -8.69
N VAL A 74 -11.55 -5.51 -8.53
CA VAL A 74 -12.01 -4.19 -8.91
C VAL A 74 -11.10 -3.28 -8.11
N ILE A 75 -10.04 -2.75 -8.75
CA ILE A 75 -9.41 -1.54 -8.27
C ILE A 75 -10.52 -0.51 -8.41
N GLY A 76 -11.34 -0.42 -7.36
CA GLY A 76 -12.23 0.70 -7.16
C GLY A 76 -11.33 1.92 -7.22
N ASN A 77 -11.71 2.87 -8.05
CA ASN A 77 -11.19 4.23 -7.97
C ASN A 77 -11.68 4.85 -6.64
N SER A 78 -11.20 4.32 -5.52
CA SER A 78 -11.65 4.63 -4.17
C SER A 78 -10.42 5.06 -3.38
N ASN A 79 -10.24 6.37 -3.25
CA ASN A 79 -9.45 7.06 -2.22
C ASN A 79 -7.97 6.63 -2.00
N SER A 80 -7.42 5.74 -2.82
CA SER A 80 -5.99 5.39 -2.86
C SER A 80 -5.10 6.59 -3.19
N GLY A 81 -5.68 7.65 -3.75
CA GLY A 81 -5.02 8.93 -3.95
C GLY A 81 -4.47 9.52 -2.66
N LEU A 82 -5.14 9.38 -1.51
CA LEU A 82 -4.65 9.96 -0.25
C LEU A 82 -3.40 9.23 0.25
N ALA A 83 -3.44 7.90 0.32
CA ALA A 83 -2.30 7.09 0.76
C ALA A 83 -1.11 7.23 -0.22
N SER A 84 -1.38 7.22 -1.53
CA SER A 84 -0.36 7.43 -2.56
C SER A 84 0.26 8.83 -2.48
N THR A 85 -0.56 9.87 -2.28
CA THR A 85 -0.09 11.26 -2.13
C THR A 85 0.75 11.43 -0.86
N MET A 86 0.28 10.88 0.27
CA MET A 86 1.04 10.91 1.53
C MET A 86 2.37 10.15 1.39
N GLY A 87 2.36 8.97 0.76
CA GLY A 87 3.57 8.20 0.48
C GLY A 87 4.57 8.96 -0.41
N THR A 88 4.08 9.71 -1.39
CA THR A 88 4.91 10.55 -2.28
C THR A 88 5.61 11.67 -1.52
N PHE A 89 4.88 12.39 -0.65
CA PHE A 89 5.48 13.46 0.17
C PHE A 89 6.55 12.91 1.12
N ILE A 90 6.30 11.77 1.77
CA ILE A 90 7.26 11.11 2.66
C ILE A 90 8.51 10.66 1.88
N LEU A 91 8.32 10.14 0.66
CA LEU A 91 9.43 9.70 -0.18
C LEU A 91 10.30 10.88 -0.62
N ILE A 92 9.70 11.99 -1.08
CA ILE A 92 10.43 13.21 -1.44
C ILE A 92 11.20 13.74 -0.23
N PHE A 93 10.56 13.79 0.94
CA PHE A 93 11.21 14.20 2.19
C PHE A 93 12.40 13.30 2.55
N GLY A 94 12.26 11.97 2.43
CA GLY A 94 13.33 11.01 2.66
C GLY A 94 14.52 11.21 1.72
N ILE A 95 14.26 11.40 0.42
CA ILE A 95 15.31 11.66 -0.58
C ILE A 95 16.02 12.98 -0.30
N PHE A 96 15.26 14.05 -0.03
CA PHE A 96 15.84 15.36 0.26
C PHE A 96 16.71 15.32 1.53
N ARG A 97 16.28 14.59 2.56
CA ARG A 97 17.05 14.40 3.79
C ARG A 97 18.37 13.66 3.53
N ILE A 98 18.35 12.56 2.76
CA ILE A 98 19.58 11.86 2.36
C ILE A 98 20.48 12.78 1.53
N GLY A 99 19.88 13.56 0.62
CA GLY A 99 20.58 14.53 -0.21
C GLY A 99 21.32 15.59 0.61
N ILE A 100 20.71 16.12 1.66
CA ILE A 100 21.36 17.08 2.59
C ILE A 100 22.56 16.42 3.28
N VAL A 101 22.42 15.21 3.83
CA VAL A 101 23.52 14.50 4.49
C VAL A 101 24.68 14.24 3.53
N PHE A 102 24.36 13.79 2.31
CA PHE A 102 25.36 13.53 1.28
C PHE A 102 26.04 14.81 0.80
N PHE A 103 25.28 15.90 0.61
CA PHE A 103 25.79 17.18 0.15
C PHE A 103 26.69 17.85 1.19
N LEU A 104 26.26 17.92 2.45
CA LEU A 104 27.09 18.46 3.53
C LEU A 104 28.33 17.59 3.75
N GLY A 105 28.18 16.26 3.72
CA GLY A 105 29.30 15.35 3.91
C GLY A 105 30.32 15.33 2.76
N MET A 106 29.93 15.75 1.55
CA MET A 106 30.83 15.85 0.40
C MET A 106 31.49 17.23 0.27
N PHE A 107 30.80 18.30 0.66
CA PHE A 107 31.27 19.68 0.44
C PHE A 107 31.98 20.27 1.67
N TRP A 108 31.80 19.70 2.86
CA TRP A 108 32.39 20.16 4.12
C TRP A 108 33.10 19.00 4.83
N ASP A 109 34.39 18.80 4.54
CA ASP A 109 35.19 17.70 5.12
C ASP A 109 35.29 17.76 6.67
N ASP A 110 35.31 18.98 7.25
CA ASP A 110 35.35 19.18 8.71
C ASP A 110 34.04 18.76 9.41
N PHE A 111 32.92 18.74 8.68
CA PHE A 111 31.61 18.36 9.21
C PHE A 111 31.50 16.84 9.45
N MET A 112 32.06 16.04 8.54
CA MET A 112 32.05 14.58 8.69
C MET A 112 32.94 14.09 9.83
N GLY A 113 34.04 14.78 10.14
CA GLY A 113 34.99 14.36 11.18
C GLY A 113 34.44 14.43 12.61
N GLN A 114 33.61 15.43 12.92
CA GLN A 114 33.03 15.60 14.26
C GLN A 114 31.66 14.90 14.41
N TYR A 115 30.86 14.85 13.34
CA TYR A 115 29.47 14.34 13.39
C TYR A 115 29.29 12.98 12.67
N VAL A 116 30.30 12.09 12.72
CA VAL A 116 30.29 10.78 12.02
C VAL A 116 29.07 9.95 12.41
N ILE A 117 28.81 9.81 13.72
CA ILE A 117 27.77 8.91 14.25
C ILE A 117 26.37 9.42 13.88
N GLU A 118 26.18 10.73 13.96
CA GLU A 118 24.94 11.41 13.61
C GLU A 118 24.65 11.31 12.11
N SER A 119 25.68 11.47 11.27
CA SER A 119 25.53 11.33 9.81
C SER A 119 25.08 9.91 9.43
N ILE A 120 25.62 8.87 10.08
CA ILE A 120 25.20 7.48 9.88
C ILE A 120 23.74 7.27 10.31
N LEU A 121 23.37 7.78 11.49
CA LEU A 121 21.99 7.68 11.98
C LEU A 121 21.00 8.43 11.07
N ALA A 122 21.35 9.64 10.63
CA ALA A 122 20.55 10.42 9.71
C ALA A 122 20.34 9.70 8.37
N PHE A 123 21.38 9.05 7.86
CA PHE A 123 21.31 8.24 6.65
C PHE A 123 20.40 7.00 6.81
N LEU A 124 20.53 6.25 7.92
CA LEU A 124 19.69 5.08 8.21
C LEU A 124 18.21 5.45 8.34
N ILE A 125 17.92 6.53 9.05
CA ILE A 125 16.57 7.08 9.19
C ILE A 125 16.05 7.52 7.81
N GLY A 126 16.89 8.16 6.98
CA GLY A 126 16.55 8.53 5.60
C GLY A 126 16.15 7.32 4.74
N ILE A 127 16.93 6.24 4.77
CA ILE A 127 16.61 4.99 4.06
C ILE A 127 15.27 4.43 4.54
N SER A 128 15.02 4.46 5.85
CA SER A 128 13.75 3.96 6.40
C SER A 128 12.54 4.78 5.94
N TYR A 129 12.69 6.10 5.76
CA TYR A 129 11.63 6.95 5.15
C TYR A 129 11.37 6.60 3.70
N VAL A 130 12.42 6.40 2.90
CA VAL A 130 12.28 6.03 1.48
C VAL A 130 11.60 4.66 1.37
N PHE A 131 12.05 3.68 2.15
CA PHE A 131 11.47 2.34 2.16
C PHE A 131 10.02 2.33 2.68
N GLY A 132 9.73 3.08 3.74
CA GLY A 132 8.39 3.27 4.28
C GLY A 132 7.45 3.96 3.29
N GLY A 133 7.90 5.04 2.64
CA GLY A 133 7.15 5.76 1.61
C GLY A 133 6.79 4.89 0.40
N MET A 134 7.74 4.07 -0.07
CA MET A 134 7.48 3.08 -1.12
C MET A 134 6.41 2.06 -0.72
N MET A 135 6.44 1.56 0.52
CA MET A 135 5.43 0.62 1.01
C MET A 135 4.04 1.25 1.17
N ILE A 136 3.97 2.52 1.57
CA ILE A 136 2.70 3.26 1.65
C ILE A 136 2.10 3.44 0.25
N MET A 137 2.91 3.78 -0.76
CA MET A 137 2.45 3.87 -2.16
C MET A 137 1.97 2.52 -2.72
N ALA A 138 2.59 1.42 -2.29
CA ALA A 138 2.15 0.07 -2.65
C ALA A 138 0.90 -0.40 -1.86
N GLY A 139 0.38 0.43 -0.94
CA GLY A 139 -0.83 0.17 -0.18
C GLY A 139 -0.65 -0.77 1.01
N TYR A 140 0.57 -0.96 1.51
CA TYR A 140 0.83 -1.81 2.68
C TYR A 140 0.71 -1.02 3.98
N ARG A 141 -0.11 -1.52 4.92
CA ARG A 141 -0.32 -0.89 6.23
C ARG A 141 0.94 -0.88 7.09
N ASN A 142 1.79 -1.89 6.94
CA ASN A 142 3.09 -1.98 7.60
C ASN A 142 4.03 -0.82 7.21
N GLY A 143 3.87 -0.25 6.01
CA GLY A 143 4.61 0.94 5.61
C GLY A 143 4.28 2.16 6.48
N VAL A 144 3.01 2.37 6.79
CA VAL A 144 2.58 3.47 7.67
C VAL A 144 3.14 3.29 9.08
N PHE A 145 3.08 2.08 9.63
CA PHE A 145 3.65 1.80 10.96
C PHE A 145 5.17 1.97 10.99
N LEU A 146 5.87 1.59 9.92
CA LEU A 146 7.31 1.80 9.81
C LEU A 146 7.63 3.29 9.84
N VAL A 147 6.97 4.11 9.02
CA VAL A 147 7.21 5.56 8.99
C VAL A 147 6.86 6.22 10.32
N LEU A 148 5.76 5.83 10.97
CA LEU A 148 5.42 6.32 12.31
C LEU A 148 6.50 5.97 13.33
N GLY A 149 6.98 4.72 13.34
CA GLY A 149 8.06 4.29 14.22
C GLY A 149 9.36 5.08 13.96
N THR A 150 9.70 5.29 12.69
CA THR A 150 10.85 6.12 12.30
C THR A 150 10.70 7.56 12.76
N LEU A 151 9.52 8.19 12.61
CA LEU A 151 9.27 9.57 13.07
C LEU A 151 9.45 9.69 14.58
N VAL A 152 8.94 8.72 15.35
CA VAL A 152 9.10 8.69 16.81
C VAL A 152 10.57 8.56 17.18
N PHE A 153 11.27 7.59 16.59
CA PHE A 153 12.68 7.36 16.87
C PHE A 153 13.56 8.56 16.46
N SER A 154 13.27 9.18 15.30
CA SER A 154 13.96 10.38 14.84
C SER A 154 13.72 11.57 15.78
N GLY A 155 12.48 11.77 16.25
CA GLY A 155 12.15 12.85 17.19
C GLY A 155 12.82 12.68 18.56
N LEU A 156 12.92 11.43 19.04
CA LEU A 156 13.65 11.11 20.26
C LEU A 156 15.16 11.38 20.11
N LEU A 157 15.75 11.02 18.97
CA LEU A 157 17.15 11.33 18.70
C LEU A 157 17.39 12.85 18.62
N SER A 158 16.49 13.62 18.00
CA SER A 158 16.62 15.09 17.96
C SER A 158 16.58 15.73 19.36
N PHE A 159 15.94 15.10 20.35
CA PHE A 159 15.96 15.57 21.74
C PHE A 159 17.28 15.26 22.45
N VAL A 160 17.89 14.11 22.18
CA VAL A 160 19.17 13.71 22.79
C VAL A 160 20.33 14.56 22.24
N TYR A 161 20.25 14.97 20.98
CA TYR A 161 21.28 15.75 20.28
C TYR A 161 20.86 17.22 20.08
N SER A 162 20.17 17.82 21.06
CA SER A 162 19.59 19.16 20.94
C SER A 162 20.60 20.31 20.99
N ASP A 163 21.82 20.06 21.46
CA ASP A 163 22.72 21.11 21.92
C ASP A 163 23.69 21.61 20.83
N GLU A 164 23.76 20.94 19.69
CA GLU A 164 24.70 21.25 18.60
C GLU A 164 24.01 21.22 17.23
N TRP A 165 24.47 22.07 16.29
CA TRP A 165 23.93 22.12 14.93
C TRP A 165 24.30 20.83 14.18
N SER A 166 23.32 19.94 14.06
CA SER A 166 23.53 18.54 13.72
C SER A 166 22.65 18.14 12.52
N PRO A 167 23.05 17.18 11.69
CA PRO A 167 22.22 16.72 10.56
C PRO A 167 20.89 16.07 10.98
N LEU A 168 20.71 15.79 12.29
CA LEU A 168 19.44 15.37 12.88
C LEU A 168 18.58 16.50 13.46
N SER A 169 19.14 17.68 13.71
CA SER A 169 18.46 18.79 14.38
C SER A 169 19.05 20.14 13.98
N ILE A 170 18.20 21.04 13.46
CA ILE A 170 18.55 22.46 13.30
C ILE A 170 18.48 23.09 14.69
N GLY A 171 19.56 22.98 15.44
CA GLY A 171 19.76 23.75 16.66
C GLY A 171 19.83 25.23 16.30
N MET A 172 18.72 25.95 16.50
CA MET A 172 18.70 27.40 16.48
C MET A 172 18.71 27.85 17.94
N ASP A 173 19.79 28.47 18.38
CA ASP A 173 20.00 28.84 19.79
C ASP A 173 18.81 29.67 20.31
N GLY A 174 18.01 29.11 21.22
CA GLY A 174 16.80 29.74 21.76
C GLY A 174 15.66 28.79 22.17
N PHE A 175 14.87 29.19 23.16
CA PHE A 175 13.74 28.43 23.74
C PHE A 175 12.65 28.06 22.71
N THR A 176 12.57 28.75 21.57
CA THR A 176 11.59 28.46 20.51
C THR A 176 11.99 27.28 19.61
N ALA A 177 13.28 26.92 19.54
CA ALA A 177 13.78 25.88 18.64
C ALA A 177 13.28 24.45 18.94
N PRO A 178 13.25 23.95 20.19
CA PRO A 178 12.70 22.62 20.44
C PRO A 178 11.20 22.58 20.11
N ALA A 179 10.45 23.65 20.42
CA ALA A 179 9.02 23.73 20.17
C ALA A 179 8.69 23.61 18.67
N TYR A 180 9.39 24.32 17.78
CA TYR A 180 9.18 24.22 16.33
C TYR A 180 9.44 22.81 15.79
N THR A 181 10.49 22.14 16.26
CA THR A 181 10.80 20.75 15.87
C THR A 181 9.75 19.76 16.39
N PHE A 182 9.22 19.97 17.60
CA PHE A 182 8.11 19.17 18.14
C PHE A 182 6.82 19.36 17.33
N PHE A 183 6.48 20.59 16.95
CA PHE A 183 5.27 20.86 16.16
C PHE A 183 5.37 20.28 14.74
N CYS A 184 6.53 20.40 14.09
CA CYS A 184 6.77 19.80 12.78
C CYS A 184 6.66 18.27 12.82
N SER A 185 7.26 17.63 13.82
CA SER A 185 7.24 16.17 13.98
C SER A 185 5.85 15.65 14.36
N ALA A 186 5.15 16.35 15.26
CA ALA A 186 3.78 15.99 15.65
C ALA A 186 2.79 16.12 14.49
N PHE A 187 2.93 17.19 13.70
CA PHE A 187 2.11 17.38 12.50
C PHE A 187 2.39 16.28 11.46
N CYS A 188 3.65 15.92 11.24
CA CYS A 188 4.01 14.80 10.38
C CYS A 188 3.45 13.47 10.88
N MET A 189 3.45 13.20 12.19
CA MET A 189 2.81 11.99 12.74
C MET A 189 1.30 11.98 12.51
N ILE A 190 0.62 13.11 12.69
CA ILE A 190 -0.83 13.21 12.44
C ILE A 190 -1.13 12.98 10.96
N LEU A 191 -0.39 13.62 10.05
CA LEU A 191 -0.58 13.44 8.60
C LEU A 191 -0.30 12.02 8.14
N THR A 192 0.76 11.39 8.66
CA THR A 192 1.11 10.01 8.30
C THR A 192 0.18 8.97 8.92
N ALA A 193 -0.45 9.26 10.06
CA ALA A 193 -1.47 8.40 10.67
C ALA A 193 -2.85 8.53 9.99
N LEU A 194 -3.08 9.62 9.24
CA LEU A 194 -4.37 9.95 8.63
C LEU A 194 -4.90 8.87 7.66
N PRO A 195 -4.08 8.25 6.79
CA PRO A 195 -4.52 7.11 5.96
C PRO A 195 -5.06 5.94 6.79
N LEU A 196 -4.54 5.74 8.00
CA LEU A 196 -4.92 4.62 8.88
C LEU A 196 -6.27 4.85 9.57
N LEU A 197 -6.63 6.11 9.80
CA LEU A 197 -7.92 6.52 10.39
C LEU A 197 -9.04 6.60 9.35
N VAL A 198 -8.73 7.09 8.15
CA VAL A 198 -9.74 7.34 7.10
C VAL A 198 -10.02 6.10 6.26
N ALA A 199 -9.02 5.25 6.02
CA ALA A 199 -9.13 4.13 5.08
C ALA A 199 -8.50 2.82 5.61
N PRO A 200 -8.92 2.30 6.79
CA PRO A 200 -8.34 1.07 7.35
C PRO A 200 -8.55 -0.17 6.47
N GLN A 201 -9.54 -0.14 5.58
CA GLN A 201 -9.94 -1.24 4.71
C GLN A 201 -9.30 -1.23 3.31
N ASP A 202 -8.61 -0.14 2.93
CA ASP A 202 -7.93 -0.02 1.63
C ASP A 202 -6.45 -0.45 1.68
N LEU A 203 -5.89 -0.66 2.87
CA LEU A 203 -4.50 -1.07 3.04
C LEU A 203 -4.38 -2.59 3.23
N LYS A 204 -3.49 -3.20 2.46
CA LYS A 204 -3.16 -4.62 2.58
C LYS A 204 -2.41 -4.86 3.90
N ASP A 205 -2.86 -5.86 4.64
CA ASP A 205 -2.11 -6.37 5.78
C ASP A 205 -0.96 -7.26 5.30
N GLY A 206 0.21 -7.12 5.91
CA GLY A 206 1.40 -7.91 5.60
C GLY A 206 2.50 -7.14 4.87
N TRP A 207 3.56 -7.87 4.49
CA TRP A 207 4.72 -7.35 3.78
C TRP A 207 4.68 -7.73 2.30
N PRO A 208 5.34 -6.97 1.41
CA PRO A 208 5.53 -7.40 0.03
C PRO A 208 6.26 -8.75 -0.03
N GLU A 209 5.97 -9.55 -1.06
CA GLU A 209 6.44 -10.94 -1.18
C GLU A 209 7.95 -11.10 -0.99
N GLY A 210 8.75 -10.13 -1.46
CA GLY A 210 10.21 -10.14 -1.27
C GLY A 210 10.64 -10.04 0.20
N VAL A 211 9.96 -9.22 1.00
CA VAL A 211 10.26 -9.03 2.42
C VAL A 211 9.62 -10.13 3.26
N GLN A 212 8.42 -10.56 2.90
CA GLN A 212 7.73 -11.66 3.57
C GLN A 212 8.56 -12.94 3.55
N ARG A 213 9.19 -13.28 2.41
CA ARG A 213 10.10 -14.45 2.32
C ARG A 213 11.32 -14.36 3.23
N MET A 214 11.85 -13.16 3.46
CA MET A 214 12.97 -12.93 4.38
C MET A 214 12.53 -12.99 5.85
N ILE A 215 11.32 -12.52 6.15
CA ILE A 215 10.74 -12.63 7.48
C ILE A 215 10.41 -14.09 7.77
N ASP A 216 9.79 -14.80 6.82
CA ASP A 216 9.42 -16.21 6.95
C ASP A 216 10.65 -17.12 7.08
N SER A 217 11.75 -16.82 6.38
CA SER A 217 13.01 -17.56 6.57
C SER A 217 13.59 -17.35 7.96
N LYS A 218 13.43 -16.14 8.53
CA LYS A 218 13.89 -15.79 9.89
C LYS A 218 12.97 -16.37 10.97
N THR A 219 11.64 -16.39 10.76
CA THR A 219 10.66 -16.94 11.71
C THR A 219 10.58 -18.47 11.67
N THR A 220 10.95 -19.12 10.54
CA THR A 220 11.11 -20.58 10.47
C THR A 220 12.16 -21.08 11.47
N SER A 221 13.10 -20.22 11.90
CA SER A 221 14.09 -20.56 12.92
C SER A 221 13.56 -20.49 14.36
N THR A 222 12.37 -19.93 14.62
CA THR A 222 11.88 -19.72 16.01
C THR A 222 10.41 -20.08 16.26
N LYS A 223 9.57 -20.26 15.23
CA LYS A 223 8.17 -20.73 15.40
C LYS A 223 7.73 -21.64 14.26
N ASN A 224 8.32 -22.83 14.15
CA ASN A 224 7.57 -23.94 13.56
C ASN A 224 6.76 -24.55 14.72
N PRO A 225 5.43 -24.44 14.78
CA PRO A 225 4.68 -25.31 15.67
C PRO A 225 5.04 -26.73 15.24
N GLU A 226 5.78 -27.44 16.09
CA GLU A 226 6.29 -28.78 15.81
C GLU A 226 5.19 -29.59 15.10
N LYS A 227 5.46 -30.00 13.87
CA LYS A 227 4.47 -30.75 13.08
C LYS A 227 4.50 -32.20 13.56
N LYS A 228 3.52 -32.61 14.36
CA LYS A 228 3.40 -34.01 14.80
C LYS A 228 3.00 -34.89 13.64
N LYS A 229 3.69 -36.03 13.53
CA LYS A 229 3.31 -37.13 12.63
C LYS A 229 2.25 -37.98 13.33
N VAL A 230 0.99 -37.83 12.94
CA VAL A 230 -0.11 -38.68 13.41
C VAL A 230 -0.37 -39.75 12.37
N ARG A 231 -0.51 -41.01 12.78
CA ARG A 231 -0.86 -42.10 11.85
C ARG A 231 -2.38 -42.16 11.72
N CYS A 232 -2.88 -42.30 10.49
CA CYS A 232 -4.29 -42.54 10.25
C CYS A 232 -4.74 -43.87 10.89
N THR A 233 -5.88 -43.87 11.58
CA THR A 233 -6.46 -45.07 12.21
C THR A 233 -6.98 -46.09 11.19
N SER A 234 -7.38 -45.65 9.99
CA SER A 234 -7.95 -46.53 8.95
C SER A 234 -6.90 -47.09 8.00
N CYS A 235 -5.93 -46.30 7.51
CA CYS A 235 -4.95 -46.74 6.52
C CYS A 235 -3.48 -46.69 6.99
N LYS A 236 -3.20 -46.31 8.25
CA LYS A 236 -1.86 -46.19 8.85
C LYS A 236 -0.89 -45.22 8.15
N GLN A 237 -1.35 -44.49 7.13
CA GLN A 237 -0.59 -43.46 6.44
C GLN A 237 -0.15 -42.34 7.42
N PRO A 238 1.11 -41.90 7.41
CA PRO A 238 1.57 -40.81 8.26
C PRO A 238 1.06 -39.46 7.76
N LEU A 239 0.29 -38.75 8.59
CA LEU A 239 -0.23 -37.41 8.33
C LEU A 239 0.56 -36.38 9.17
N ARG A 240 0.86 -35.22 8.59
CA ARG A 240 1.50 -34.11 9.31
C ARG A 240 0.43 -33.10 9.71
N VAL A 241 0.26 -32.91 11.01
CA VAL A 241 -0.69 -31.93 11.57
C VAL A 241 0.06 -30.97 12.51
N PRO A 242 -0.37 -29.70 12.64
CA PRO A 242 0.17 -28.79 13.65
C PRO A 242 -0.09 -29.34 15.05
N ASN A 243 0.87 -29.17 15.99
CA ASN A 243 0.73 -29.64 17.37
C ASN A 243 -0.51 -29.10 18.11
N ASP A 244 -0.95 -27.89 17.76
CA ASP A 244 -2.05 -27.20 18.43
C ASP A 244 -3.42 -27.44 17.77
N PHE A 245 -3.46 -28.24 16.69
CA PHE A 245 -4.72 -28.52 16.01
C PHE A 245 -5.52 -29.57 16.77
N LYS A 246 -6.64 -29.16 17.35
CA LYS A 246 -7.66 -30.06 17.92
C LYS A 246 -8.91 -30.02 17.06
N GLY A 247 -9.30 -31.16 16.50
CA GLY A 247 -10.45 -31.23 15.61
C GLY A 247 -10.47 -32.43 14.69
N LYS A 248 -11.43 -32.43 13.75
CA LYS A 248 -11.64 -33.49 12.77
C LYS A 248 -10.79 -33.24 11.52
N VAL A 249 -9.92 -34.18 11.18
CA VAL A 249 -9.09 -34.14 9.97
C VAL A 249 -9.52 -35.27 9.04
N ARG A 250 -9.61 -35.01 7.72
CA ARG A 250 -9.86 -36.07 6.73
C ARG A 250 -8.53 -36.62 6.23
N CYS A 251 -8.40 -37.94 6.20
CA CYS A 251 -7.24 -38.59 5.61
C CYS A 251 -7.25 -38.45 4.07
N PRO A 252 -6.18 -37.97 3.42
CA PRO A 252 -6.14 -37.85 1.96
C PRO A 252 -6.02 -39.21 1.23
N SER A 253 -5.69 -40.29 1.94
CA SER A 253 -5.49 -41.62 1.35
C SER A 253 -6.71 -42.53 1.44
N CYS A 254 -7.60 -42.31 2.40
CA CYS A 254 -8.77 -43.18 2.63
C CYS A 254 -10.04 -42.42 3.02
N GLU A 255 -10.00 -41.09 3.01
CA GLU A 255 -11.11 -40.17 3.33
C GLU A 255 -11.73 -40.31 4.73
N ALA A 256 -11.23 -41.23 5.56
CA ALA A 256 -11.67 -41.40 6.93
C ALA A 256 -11.44 -40.13 7.77
N VAL A 257 -12.44 -39.79 8.60
CA VAL A 257 -12.39 -38.67 9.53
C VAL A 257 -11.76 -39.15 10.84
N LEU A 258 -10.65 -38.52 11.23
CA LEU A 258 -9.95 -38.77 12.49
C LEU A 258 -10.02 -37.54 13.38
N GLU A 259 -10.26 -37.76 14.67
CA GLU A 259 -10.21 -36.73 15.71
C GLU A 259 -8.83 -36.73 16.36
N ILE A 260 -8.22 -35.55 16.46
CA ILE A 260 -6.89 -35.29 17.03
C ILE A 260 -7.02 -34.36 18.23
#